data_AF-A0A316R634-F1
#
_entry.id   AF-A0A316R634-F1
#
_cell.length_a   1.000
_cell.length_b   1.000
_cell.length_c   1.000
_cell.angle_alpha   90.00
_cell.angle_beta   90.00
_cell.angle_gamma   90.00
#
_symmetry.space_group_name_H-M   'P 1'
#
loop_
_entity.id
_entity.type
_entity.pdbx_description
1 polymer ?
#
loop_
_entity_poly.entity_id
_entity_poly.type
_entity_poly.pdbx_seq_one_letter_code
_entity_poly.pdbx_strand_id
1 'polypeptide(L)'
;MTKKQLRIPFKDGKPCKWVKDDHDEERDNYEFEECLEIHGFVHGCSSAVMILRPANDHGEDFDYTKSVYYQVFLTDSKEVIQNMIHGIIYGKWTFVKRGENFGIKLVDVLLGIHKSIMQIAEREIFRS
;
A
#
# COMPACT_ATOMS: atom_id res chain seq x y z
N MET A 1 -24.32 14.98 -10.37
CA MET A 1 -23.89 13.60 -10.68
C MET A 1 -23.34 12.99 -9.40
N THR A 2 -24.03 12.03 -8.81
CA THR A 2 -23.54 11.30 -7.63
C THR A 2 -22.29 10.54 -8.04
N LYS A 3 -21.14 10.84 -7.44
CA LYS A 3 -19.87 10.20 -7.76
C LYS A 3 -20.03 8.71 -7.45
N LYS A 4 -20.04 7.86 -8.49
CA LYS A 4 -20.23 6.42 -8.31
C LYS A 4 -19.13 5.91 -7.37
N GLN A 5 -19.53 5.29 -6.26
CA GLN A 5 -18.58 4.76 -5.28
C GLN A 5 -17.73 3.68 -5.97
N LEU A 6 -16.41 3.78 -5.81
CA LEU A 6 -15.46 2.84 -6.41
C LEU A 6 -15.65 1.47 -5.76
N ARG A 7 -15.83 0.43 -6.56
CA ARG A 7 -15.85 -0.98 -6.12
C ARG A 7 -14.46 -1.56 -6.33
N ILE A 8 -13.95 -2.25 -5.31
CA ILE A 8 -12.60 -2.81 -5.29
C ILE A 8 -12.73 -4.34 -5.35
N PRO A 9 -12.14 -4.99 -6.37
CA PRO A 9 -12.12 -6.45 -6.45
C PRO A 9 -11.09 -7.04 -5.48
N PHE A 10 -11.44 -8.16 -4.86
CA PHE A 10 -10.61 -8.93 -3.96
C PHE A 10 -10.58 -10.40 -4.38
N LYS A 11 -9.43 -11.04 -4.15
CA LYS A 11 -9.24 -12.49 -4.29
C LYS A 11 -8.61 -13.02 -3.02
N ASP A 12 -9.23 -14.01 -2.38
CA ASP A 12 -8.72 -14.61 -1.13
C ASP A 12 -8.41 -13.55 -0.06
N GLY A 13 -9.25 -12.51 0.02
CA GLY A 13 -9.11 -11.38 0.95
C GLY A 13 -8.04 -10.34 0.59
N LYS A 14 -7.32 -10.49 -0.53
CA LYS A 14 -6.30 -9.54 -1.01
C LYS A 14 -6.84 -8.68 -2.14
N PRO A 15 -6.52 -7.38 -2.18
CA PRO A 15 -7.00 -6.50 -3.25
C PRO A 15 -6.34 -6.87 -4.59
N CYS A 16 -7.16 -6.95 -5.63
CA CYS A 16 -6.68 -7.11 -7.00
C CYS A 16 -5.99 -5.83 -7.48
N LYS A 17 -5.06 -5.97 -8.45
CA LYS A 17 -4.23 -4.87 -8.96
C LYS A 17 -4.68 -4.42 -10.34
N TRP A 18 -5.39 -5.28 -11.06
CA TRP A 18 -5.87 -5.02 -12.41
C TRP A 18 -7.32 -5.47 -12.57
N VAL A 19 -8.10 -4.77 -13.40
CA VAL A 19 -9.54 -5.06 -13.60
C VAL A 19 -9.83 -6.45 -14.18
N LYS A 20 -8.84 -7.11 -14.80
CA LYS A 20 -9.00 -8.46 -15.37
C LYS A 20 -8.46 -9.55 -14.46
N ASP A 21 -7.99 -9.20 -13.27
CA ASP A 21 -7.62 -10.19 -12.26
C ASP A 21 -8.87 -10.99 -11.86
N ASP A 22 -8.70 -12.30 -11.72
CA ASP A 22 -9.73 -13.16 -11.13
C ASP A 22 -9.99 -12.71 -9.68
N HIS A 23 -11.26 -12.58 -9.31
CA HIS A 23 -11.68 -12.09 -8.00
C HIS A 23 -12.97 -12.80 -7.57
N ASP A 24 -13.12 -13.02 -6.27
CA ASP A 24 -14.27 -13.69 -5.66
C ASP A 24 -15.19 -12.73 -4.89
N GLU A 25 -14.73 -11.49 -4.68
CA GLU A 25 -15.45 -10.48 -3.91
C GLU A 25 -15.28 -9.07 -4.49
N GLU A 26 -16.33 -8.24 -4.43
CA GLU A 26 -16.25 -6.79 -4.67
C GLU A 26 -16.68 -6.03 -3.42
N ARG A 27 -15.78 -5.18 -2.89
CA ARG A 27 -16.07 -4.33 -1.72
C ARG A 27 -16.29 -2.89 -2.14
N ASP A 28 -17.17 -2.19 -1.42
CA ASP A 28 -17.20 -0.73 -1.49
C ASP A 28 -15.85 -0.17 -1.03
N ASN A 29 -15.33 0.86 -1.69
CA ASN A 29 -14.10 1.50 -1.26
C ASN A 29 -14.25 2.05 0.18
N TYR A 30 -13.21 1.83 0.98
CA TYR A 30 -13.14 2.21 2.38
C TYR A 30 -11.75 2.80 2.69
N GLU A 31 -11.65 3.46 3.84
CA GLU A 31 -10.37 3.87 4.40
C GLU A 31 -9.91 2.83 5.42
N PHE A 32 -8.61 2.52 5.44
CA PHE A 32 -8.02 1.57 6.36
C PHE A 32 -6.70 2.09 6.91
N GLU A 33 -6.30 1.62 8.08
CA GLU A 33 -5.02 1.96 8.69
C GLU A 33 -4.04 0.81 8.48
N GLU A 34 -2.82 1.11 8.05
CA GLU A 34 -1.79 0.09 7.85
C GLU A 34 -0.38 0.70 7.96
N CYS A 35 0.55 -0.11 8.48
CA CYS A 35 1.98 0.19 8.53
C CYS A 35 2.66 -0.45 7.33
N LEU A 36 3.12 0.38 6.40
CA LEU A 36 3.66 -0.06 5.14
C LEU A 36 5.12 0.35 4.98
N GLU A 37 5.91 -0.52 4.39
CA GLU A 37 7.29 -0.25 4.01
C GLU A 37 7.50 -0.30 2.50
N ILE A 38 8.45 0.49 2.01
CA ILE A 38 8.87 0.41 0.61
C ILE A 38 9.54 -0.95 0.37
N HIS A 39 8.93 -1.75 -0.50
CA HIS A 39 9.58 -2.91 -1.08
C HIS A 39 10.38 -2.55 -2.33
N GLY A 40 9.84 -1.69 -3.20
CA GLY A 40 10.55 -1.26 -4.40
C GLY A 40 9.69 -0.48 -5.40
N PHE A 41 10.18 -0.36 -6.63
CA PHE A 41 9.48 0.29 -7.74
C PHE A 41 9.40 -0.67 -8.92
N VAL A 42 8.22 -0.75 -9.54
CA VAL A 42 7.96 -1.62 -10.70
C VAL A 42 7.43 -0.78 -11.84
N HIS A 43 7.92 -1.07 -13.05
CA HIS A 43 7.40 -0.49 -14.29
C HIS A 43 6.77 -1.60 -15.13
N GLY A 44 5.46 -1.49 -15.39
CA GLY A 44 4.77 -2.29 -16.39
C GLY A 44 4.55 -1.50 -17.68
N CYS A 45 3.99 -2.15 -18.71
CA CYS A 45 3.79 -1.53 -20.04
C CYS A 45 2.98 -0.22 -20.01
N SER A 46 2.10 -0.04 -19.03
CA SER A 46 1.16 1.09 -18.97
C SER A 46 1.28 1.97 -17.72
N SER A 47 2.15 1.61 -16.75
CA SER A 47 2.34 2.41 -15.54
C SER A 47 3.62 2.07 -14.79
N ALA A 48 4.15 3.06 -14.08
CA ALA A 48 5.14 2.85 -13.03
C ALA A 48 4.45 3.02 -11.66
N VAL A 49 4.76 2.11 -10.74
CA VAL A 49 4.19 2.06 -9.39
C VAL A 49 5.28 1.83 -8.36
N MET A 50 5.09 2.41 -7.19
CA MET A 50 5.81 2.04 -5.98
C MET A 50 5.08 0.85 -5.33
N ILE A 51 5.83 -0.16 -4.92
CA ILE A 51 5.33 -1.34 -4.21
C ILE A 51 5.58 -1.15 -2.73
N LEU A 52 4.51 -1.22 -1.97
CA LEU A 52 4.52 -1.21 -0.52
C LEU A 52 4.12 -2.58 0.02
N ARG A 53 4.75 -3.05 1.07
CA ARG A 53 4.33 -4.28 1.79
C ARG A 53 4.09 -3.97 3.28
N PRO A 54 3.32 -4.79 4.00
CA PRO A 54 3.20 -4.66 5.44
C PRO A 54 4.59 -4.63 6.11
N ALA A 55 4.81 -3.68 7.01
CA ALA A 55 6.10 -3.54 7.70
C ALA A 55 6.43 -4.76 8.59
N ASN A 56 5.42 -5.52 9.01
CA ASN A 56 5.61 -6.77 9.75
C ASN A 56 6.28 -7.87 8.91
N ASP A 57 6.21 -7.77 7.58
CA ASP A 57 6.83 -8.72 6.64
C ASP A 57 8.28 -8.30 6.31
N HIS A 58 8.87 -7.42 7.11
CA HIS A 58 10.25 -6.96 6.91
C HIS A 58 11.24 -8.12 6.98
N GLY A 59 12.16 -8.17 6.02
CA GLY A 59 13.14 -9.26 5.91
C GLY A 59 12.60 -10.59 5.38
N GLU A 60 11.28 -10.76 5.22
CA GLU A 60 10.72 -11.95 4.60
C GLU A 60 10.92 -11.96 3.07
N ASP A 61 11.03 -13.16 2.51
CA ASP A 61 11.12 -13.37 1.06
C ASP A 61 9.85 -12.85 0.39
N PHE A 62 10.03 -12.03 -0.66
CA PHE A 62 8.93 -11.40 -1.36
C PHE A 62 8.55 -12.17 -2.63
N ASP A 63 7.31 -12.64 -2.69
CA ASP A 63 6.73 -13.34 -3.84
C ASP A 63 5.45 -12.62 -4.28
N TYR A 64 5.44 -12.08 -5.50
CA TYR A 64 4.30 -11.33 -6.06
C TYR A 64 2.99 -12.12 -6.13
N THR A 65 3.03 -13.44 -6.03
CA THR A 65 1.85 -14.32 -6.05
C THR A 65 1.33 -14.64 -4.64
N LYS A 66 2.20 -14.63 -3.62
CA LYS A 66 1.86 -15.05 -2.26
C LYS A 66 1.84 -13.90 -1.26
N SER A 67 2.76 -12.96 -1.37
CA SER A 67 2.90 -11.84 -0.44
C SER A 67 1.76 -10.85 -0.58
N VAL A 68 1.36 -10.25 0.54
CA VAL A 68 0.46 -9.09 0.54
C VAL A 68 1.29 -7.87 0.17
N TYR A 69 0.81 -7.11 -0.80
CA TYR A 69 1.43 -5.83 -1.15
C TYR A 69 0.42 -4.91 -1.82
N TYR A 70 0.74 -3.63 -1.79
CA TYR A 70 -0.06 -2.55 -2.33
C TYR A 70 0.73 -1.79 -3.38
N GLN A 71 0.03 -1.31 -4.41
CA GLN A 71 0.60 -0.46 -5.44
C GLN A 71 0.25 0.99 -5.16
N VAL A 72 1.23 1.88 -5.22
CA VAL A 72 1.02 3.33 -5.19
C VAL A 72 1.46 3.88 -6.55
N PHE A 73 0.58 4.59 -7.23
CA PHE A 73 0.95 5.26 -8.48
C PHE A 73 2.02 6.32 -8.22
N LEU A 74 3.02 6.46 -9.09
CA LEU A 74 4.12 7.42 -8.87
C LEU A 74 3.66 8.87 -8.65
N THR A 75 2.52 9.28 -9.23
CA THR A 75 1.98 10.62 -8.99
C THR A 75 1.49 10.82 -7.55
N ASP A 76 1.12 9.74 -6.86
CA ASP A 76 0.68 9.73 -5.46
C ASP A 76 1.85 9.41 -4.51
N SER A 77 3.00 8.92 -5.02
CA SER A 77 4.11 8.47 -4.18
C SER A 77 4.88 9.60 -3.51
N LYS A 78 4.81 10.84 -4.04
CA LYS A 78 5.50 12.00 -3.44
C LYS A 78 5.12 12.18 -1.98
N GLU A 79 3.82 12.18 -1.69
CA GLU A 79 3.30 12.40 -0.33
C GLU A 79 3.72 11.27 0.60
N VAL A 80 3.73 10.04 0.10
CA VAL A 80 4.18 8.87 0.86
C VAL A 80 5.67 8.99 1.22
N ILE A 81 6.53 9.24 0.22
CA ILE A 81 8.00 9.33 0.41
C ILE A 81 8.37 10.47 1.35
N GLN A 82 7.68 11.61 1.27
CA GLN A 82 7.95 12.76 2.13
C GLN A 82 7.63 12.52 3.62
N ASN A 83 6.73 11.59 3.92
CA ASN A 83 6.28 11.31 5.28
C ASN A 83 6.84 9.99 5.85
N MET A 84 7.56 9.21 5.04
CA MET A 84 8.20 7.99 5.50
C MET A 84 9.38 8.27 6.44
N ILE A 85 9.58 7.39 7.41
CA ILE A 85 10.74 7.37 8.29
C ILE A 85 11.39 6.00 8.11
N HIS A 86 12.68 5.97 7.73
CA HIS A 86 13.40 4.74 7.38
C HIS A 86 12.68 3.85 6.35
N GLY A 87 11.93 4.45 5.42
CA GLY A 87 11.17 3.71 4.39
C GLY A 87 9.85 3.12 4.87
N ILE A 88 9.46 3.36 6.13
CA ILE A 88 8.22 2.89 6.75
C ILE A 88 7.27 4.06 6.98
N ILE A 89 5.97 3.82 6.83
CA ILE A 89 4.90 4.78 7.09
C ILE A 89 3.68 4.09 7.70
N TYR A 90 3.24 4.60 8.85
CA TYR A 90 1.93 4.24 9.41
C TYR A 90 0.93 5.34 9.07
N GLY A 91 -0.12 4.98 8.35
CA GLY A 91 -1.05 5.94 7.82
C GLY A 91 -2.42 5.36 7.56
N LYS A 92 -3.34 6.26 7.24
CA LYS A 92 -4.66 5.94 6.73
C LYS A 92 -4.62 5.94 5.20
N TRP A 93 -5.15 4.90 4.59
CA TRP A 93 -5.08 4.63 3.15
C TRP A 93 -6.48 4.48 2.58
N THR A 94 -6.62 4.75 1.29
CA THR A 94 -7.83 4.42 0.52
C THR A 94 -7.45 3.87 -0.84
N PHE A 95 -8.35 3.09 -1.45
CA PHE A 95 -8.11 2.57 -2.79
C PHE A 95 -8.41 3.61 -3.87
N VAL A 96 -7.63 3.56 -4.94
CA VAL A 96 -7.75 4.42 -6.13
C VAL A 96 -7.65 3.57 -7.39
N LYS A 97 -8.27 4.03 -8.48
CA LYS A 97 -8.23 3.36 -9.78
C LYS A 97 -7.75 4.33 -10.86
N ARG A 98 -6.83 3.88 -11.71
CA ARG A 98 -6.33 4.64 -12.87
C ARG A 98 -6.26 3.75 -14.09
N GLY A 99 -7.08 4.08 -15.09
CA GLY A 99 -7.29 3.20 -16.24
C GLY A 99 -7.79 1.85 -15.75
N GLU A 100 -7.05 0.79 -16.06
CA GLU A 100 -7.34 -0.57 -15.64
C GLU A 100 -6.65 -1.00 -14.33
N ASN A 101 -5.76 -0.17 -13.76
CA ASN A 101 -5.00 -0.52 -12.57
C ASN A 101 -5.67 0.01 -11.30
N PHE A 102 -5.54 -0.76 -10.22
CA PHE A 102 -5.91 -0.38 -8.86
C PHE A 102 -4.64 -0.12 -8.04
N GLY A 103 -4.75 0.78 -7.09
CA GLY A 103 -3.69 1.08 -6.14
C GLY A 103 -4.27 1.68 -4.87
N ILE A 104 -3.39 2.13 -3.99
CA ILE A 104 -3.74 2.86 -2.78
C ILE A 104 -3.14 4.26 -2.81
N LYS A 105 -3.78 5.15 -2.07
CA LYS A 105 -3.30 6.51 -1.81
C LYS A 105 -3.34 6.77 -0.31
N LEU A 106 -2.32 7.49 0.17
CA LEU A 106 -2.27 8.01 1.54
C LEU A 106 -3.33 9.11 1.71
N VAL A 107 -4.17 8.96 2.74
CA VAL A 107 -5.18 9.93 3.14
C VAL A 107 -4.66 10.82 4.26
N ASP A 108 -4.02 10.20 5.27
CA ASP A 108 -3.47 10.90 6.42
C ASP A 108 -2.30 10.11 7.03
N VAL A 109 -1.37 10.82 7.67
CA VAL A 109 -0.22 10.23 8.38
C VAL A 109 -0.56 10.15 9.86
N LEU A 110 -0.48 8.95 10.43
CA LEU A 110 -0.76 8.75 11.85
C LEU A 110 0.51 8.96 12.69
N LEU A 111 0.99 10.22 12.70
CA LEU A 111 2.31 10.64 13.18
C LEU A 111 2.64 10.23 14.63
N GLY A 112 1.65 10.22 15.53
CA GLY A 112 1.88 9.86 16.94
C GLY A 112 2.24 8.38 17.13
N ILE A 113 1.54 7.51 16.40
CA ILE A 113 1.78 6.06 16.41
C ILE A 113 3.02 5.75 15.55
N HIS A 114 3.17 6.42 14.41
CA HIS A 114 4.31 6.25 13.51
C HIS A 114 5.64 6.51 14.22
N LYS A 115 5.78 7.62 14.96
CA LYS A 115 6.99 7.89 15.76
C LYS A 115 7.24 6.84 16.84
N SER A 116 6.18 6.32 17.47
CA SER A 116 6.30 5.31 18.53
C SER A 116 6.75 3.96 17.98
N ILE A 117 6.18 3.52 16.84
CA ILE A 117 6.62 2.31 16.12
C ILE A 117 8.08 2.46 15.70
N MET A 118 8.49 3.60 15.17
CA MET A 118 9.87 3.81 14.76
C MET A 118 10.85 3.80 15.95
N GLN A 119 10.48 4.37 17.10
CA GLN A 119 11.29 4.30 18.32
C GLN A 119 11.48 2.86 18.83
N ILE A 120 10.49 1.98 18.61
CA ILE A 120 10.58 0.56 18.95
C ILE A 120 11.43 -0.17 17.91
N ALA A 121 11.19 0.07 16.62
CA ALA A 121 11.96 -0.51 15.51
C ALA A 121 13.46 -0.14 15.57
N GLU A 122 13.80 1.11 15.91
CA GLU A 122 15.20 1.53 16.13
C GLU A 122 15.88 0.77 17.28
N ARG A 123 15.11 0.33 18.28
CA ARG A 123 15.65 -0.45 19.41
C ARG A 123 15.78 -1.93 19.10
N GLU A 124 14.90 -2.47 18.26
CA GLU A 124 14.77 -3.92 18.05
C GLU A 124 15.29 -4.40 16.69
N ILE A 125 15.08 -3.63 15.61
CA ILE A 125 15.35 -4.04 14.21
C ILE A 125 16.73 -3.56 13.75
N PHE A 126 17.16 -2.35 14.11
CA PHE A 126 18.41 -1.75 13.60
C PHE A 126 19.63 -1.92 14.52
N ARG A 127 19.52 -2.72 15.59
CA ARG A 127 20.63 -3.06 16.50
C ARG A 127 21.37 -4.36 16.14
N SER A 128 21.02 -5.03 15.03
CA SER A 128 21.75 -6.19 14.51
C SER A 128 22.97 -5.77 13.69
#